data_AF-A0A849ZKH9-F1
#
_entry.id   AF-A0A849ZKH9-F1
#
_cell.length_a   1.000
_cell.length_b   1.000
_cell.length_c   1.000
_cell.angle_alpha   90.00
_cell.angle_beta   90.00
_cell.angle_gamma   90.00
#
_symmetry.space_group_name_H-M   'P 1'
#
loop_
_entity.id
_entity.type
_entity.pdbx_description
1 polymer ?
#
loop_
_entity_poly.entity_id
_entity_poly.type
_entity_poly.pdbx_seq_one_letter_code
_entity_poly.pdbx_strand_id
1 'polypeptide(L)'
;MNRTLLAGALALALSSGAIAEALPYSDLPENVRAAFESHQPGVQPTQAKVELRGGETVYVIDDIEHEDILSGAGEIVQCIHPTGIDNLPASAHALLTRVYGDHEVTAVEGVYTHTDAGLVIDYLVTCTHGGESHTTLIAGN
;
A
#
# COMPACT_ATOMS: atom_id res chain seq x y z
N MET A 1 -7.15 -15.89 19.58
CA MET A 1 -6.89 -15.67 18.14
C MET A 1 -6.05 -14.41 18.03
N ASN A 2 -4.75 -14.55 17.86
CA ASN A 2 -3.83 -13.43 17.74
C ASN A 2 -3.96 -12.88 16.31
N ARG A 3 -4.63 -11.73 16.16
CA ARG A 3 -4.70 -10.99 14.91
C ARG A 3 -3.39 -10.21 14.81
N THR A 4 -2.39 -10.79 14.15
CA THR A 4 -1.17 -10.07 13.79
C THR A 4 -1.56 -9.08 12.69
N LEU A 5 -1.84 -7.84 13.08
CA LEU A 5 -1.90 -6.69 12.19
C LEU A 5 -0.50 -6.54 11.59
N LEU A 6 -0.25 -7.08 10.40
CA LEU A 6 0.88 -6.63 9.59
C LEU A 6 0.47 -5.27 9.04
N ALA A 7 0.80 -4.23 9.79
CA ALA A 7 0.87 -2.88 9.27
C ALA A 7 2.03 -2.86 8.26
N GLY A 8 1.69 -3.05 6.98
CA GLY A 8 2.60 -2.93 5.85
C GLY A 8 2.96 -1.48 5.55
N ALA A 9 3.53 -0.78 6.53
CA ALA A 9 4.09 0.54 6.32
C ALA A 9 5.40 0.41 5.52
N LEU A 10 5.31 0.34 4.19
CA LEU A 10 6.48 0.53 3.34
C LEU A 10 6.55 1.99 2.88
N ALA A 11 7.05 2.81 3.80
CA ALA A 11 7.64 4.09 3.47
C ALA A 11 8.80 3.85 2.49
N LEU A 12 8.56 4.10 1.20
CA LEU A 12 9.62 4.28 0.22
C LEU A 12 10.47 5.47 0.69
N ALA A 13 11.58 5.14 1.34
CA ALA A 13 12.54 6.07 1.90
C ALA A 13 13.15 6.95 0.80
N LEU A 14 12.52 8.09 0.53
CA LEU A 14 13.15 9.25 -0.07
C LEU A 14 13.40 10.24 1.06
N SER A 15 14.67 10.41 1.37
CA SER A 15 15.24 11.22 2.42
C SER A 15 14.85 12.70 2.33
N SER A 16 13.73 13.08 2.95
CA SER A 16 13.44 14.44 3.43
C SER A 16 12.17 14.43 4.27
N GLY A 17 12.32 14.30 5.60
CA GLY A 17 11.32 14.59 6.65
C GLY A 17 9.83 14.62 6.28
N ALA A 18 9.28 13.54 5.71
CA ALA A 18 7.84 13.40 5.60
C ALA A 18 7.28 13.20 7.02
N ILE A 19 6.78 14.28 7.63
CA ILE A 19 6.04 14.19 8.88
C ILE A 19 4.68 13.63 8.50
N ALA A 20 4.51 12.32 8.63
CA ALA A 20 3.20 11.69 8.58
C ALA A 20 2.44 12.15 9.83
N GLU A 21 1.46 13.03 9.65
CA GLU A 21 0.60 13.50 10.74
C GLU A 21 -0.69 12.69 10.77
N ALA A 22 -1.00 12.11 11.92
CA ALA A 22 -2.27 11.42 12.12
C ALA A 22 -3.41 12.44 12.15
N LEU A 23 -4.45 12.21 11.36
CA LEU A 23 -5.60 13.07 11.21
C LEU A 23 -6.87 12.25 11.48
N PRO A 24 -7.81 12.73 12.32
CA PRO A 24 -9.13 12.09 12.43
C PRO A 24 -9.82 12.03 11.06
N TYR A 25 -10.46 10.90 10.75
CA TYR A 25 -11.11 10.74 9.43
C TYR A 25 -12.19 11.81 9.16
N SER A 26 -12.87 12.28 10.22
CA SER A 26 -13.84 13.37 10.14
C SER A 26 -13.27 14.69 9.60
N ASP A 27 -11.96 14.88 9.77
CA ASP A 27 -11.26 16.13 9.47
C ASP A 27 -10.62 16.11 8.08
N LEU A 28 -10.81 15.01 7.32
CA LEU A 28 -10.44 14.96 5.91
C LEU A 28 -11.18 16.02 5.09
N PRO A 29 -10.54 16.59 4.05
CA PRO A 29 -11.23 17.40 3.06
C PRO A 29 -12.44 16.66 2.49
N GLU A 30 -13.56 17.37 2.30
CA GLU A 30 -14.83 16.77 1.86
C GLU A 30 -14.68 15.99 0.55
N ASN A 31 -13.89 16.50 -0.40
CA ASN A 31 -13.60 15.85 -1.67
C ASN A 31 -12.81 14.55 -1.49
N VAL A 32 -11.81 14.54 -0.59
CA VAL A 32 -11.01 13.34 -0.29
C VAL A 32 -11.88 12.27 0.38
N ARG A 33 -12.69 12.67 1.37
CA ARG A 33 -13.63 11.76 2.05
C ARG A 33 -14.65 11.17 1.07
N ALA A 34 -15.28 12.00 0.24
CA ALA A 34 -16.26 11.54 -0.73
C ALA A 34 -15.65 10.59 -1.79
N ALA A 35 -14.41 10.85 -2.21
CA ALA A 35 -13.69 9.97 -3.12
C ALA A 35 -13.42 8.60 -2.49
N PHE A 36 -12.93 8.58 -1.24
CA PHE A 36 -12.75 7.33 -0.51
C PHE A 36 -14.07 6.57 -0.33
N GLU A 37 -15.14 7.23 0.13
CA GLU A 37 -16.45 6.58 0.33
C GLU A 37 -17.04 6.03 -0.97
N SER A 38 -16.78 6.68 -2.11
CA SER A 38 -17.18 6.18 -3.42
C SER A 38 -16.33 5.00 -3.87
N HIS A 39 -15.04 4.96 -3.51
CA HIS A 39 -14.14 3.86 -3.84
C HIS A 39 -14.40 2.63 -2.98
N GLN A 40 -14.58 2.84 -1.67
CA GLN A 40 -14.76 1.83 -0.62
C GLN A 40 -16.11 2.01 0.10
N PRO A 41 -17.25 1.72 -0.56
CA PRO A 41 -18.57 1.97 0.03
C PRO A 41 -18.81 1.11 1.28
N GLY A 42 -19.14 1.78 2.38
CA GLY A 42 -19.48 1.14 3.65
C GLY A 42 -18.31 0.91 4.61
N VAL A 43 -17.07 1.22 4.20
CA VAL A 43 -15.92 1.24 5.10
C VAL A 43 -15.99 2.50 5.98
N GLN A 44 -15.74 2.32 7.29
CA GLN A 44 -15.79 3.41 8.29
C GLN A 44 -14.44 3.55 8.99
N PRO A 45 -13.43 4.09 8.30
CA PRO A 45 -12.15 4.37 8.93
C PRO A 45 -12.30 5.45 10.01
N THR A 46 -11.47 5.37 11.04
CA THR A 46 -11.50 6.33 12.16
C THR A 46 -10.39 7.37 12.07
N GLN A 47 -9.31 7.03 11.36
CA GLN A 47 -8.12 7.85 11.21
C GLN A 47 -7.60 7.78 9.77
N ALA A 48 -6.84 8.81 9.42
CA ALA A 48 -6.04 8.92 8.22
C ALA A 48 -4.66 9.45 8.59
N LYS A 49 -3.72 9.41 7.66
CA LYS A 49 -2.44 10.12 7.75
C LYS A 49 -2.37 11.15 6.63
N VAL A 50 -1.78 12.30 6.93
CA VAL A 50 -1.42 13.29 5.91
C VAL A 50 0.07 13.19 5.67
N GLU A 51 0.47 13.04 4.42
CA GLU A 51 1.86 12.91 4.02
C GLU A 51 2.20 13.86 2.88
N LEU A 52 3.48 14.21 2.75
CA LEU A 52 4.00 14.91 1.58
C LEU A 52 4.78 13.91 0.72
N ARG A 53 4.27 13.61 -0.48
CA ARG A 53 4.92 12.72 -1.45
C ARG A 53 5.16 13.46 -2.75
N GLY A 54 6.40 13.47 -3.24
CA GLY A 54 6.74 14.17 -4.50
C GLY A 54 6.52 15.70 -4.49
N GLY A 55 6.38 16.31 -3.31
CA GLY A 55 6.03 17.73 -3.17
C GLY A 55 4.52 18.00 -3.11
N GLU A 56 3.70 16.96 -3.11
CA GLU A 56 2.24 17.06 -3.06
C GLU A 56 1.70 16.46 -1.75
N THR A 57 0.63 17.05 -1.22
CA THR A 57 -0.08 16.50 -0.07
C THR A 57 -0.93 15.32 -0.52
N VAL A 58 -0.75 14.19 0.16
CA VAL A 58 -1.58 12.99 0.02
C VAL A 58 -2.21 12.61 1.35
N TYR A 59 -3.33 11.91 1.27
CA TYR A 59 -4.08 11.38 2.39
C TYR A 59 -4.04 9.86 2.30
N VAL A 60 -3.51 9.23 3.34
CA VAL A 60 -3.43 7.77 3.47
C VAL A 60 -4.53 7.32 4.41
N ILE A 61 -5.43 6.48 3.93
CA ILE A 61 -6.58 5.97 4.68
C ILE A 61 -6.42 4.46 4.77
N ASP A 62 -6.07 4.01 5.97
CA ASP A 62 -5.91 2.58 6.26
C ASP A 62 -7.26 2.03 6.71
N ASP A 63 -7.69 0.92 6.13
CA ASP A 63 -8.75 0.08 6.66
C ASP A 63 -8.20 -1.27 7.18
N ILE A 64 -9.09 -2.24 7.43
CA ILE A 64 -8.67 -3.55 7.97
C ILE A 64 -7.91 -4.38 6.92
N GLU A 65 -8.15 -4.12 5.64
CA GLU A 65 -7.73 -4.92 4.50
C GLU A 65 -6.99 -4.11 3.41
N HIS A 66 -7.02 -2.78 3.43
CA HIS A 66 -6.50 -1.91 2.38
C HIS A 66 -5.79 -0.69 2.94
N GLU A 67 -4.87 -0.14 2.15
CA GLU A 67 -4.38 1.23 2.27
C GLU A 67 -4.74 1.99 0.99
N ASP A 68 -5.53 3.04 1.10
CA ASP A 68 -5.87 3.94 -0.01
C ASP A 68 -5.13 5.26 0.14
N ILE A 69 -4.49 5.70 -0.94
CA ILE A 69 -3.71 6.94 -1.00
C ILE A 69 -4.37 7.88 -2.00
N LEU A 70 -4.83 9.01 -1.50
CA LEU A 70 -5.57 10.00 -2.27
C LEU A 70 -4.79 11.31 -2.38
N SER A 71 -4.85 11.96 -3.54
CA SER A 71 -4.34 13.31 -3.72
C SER A 71 -5.20 14.32 -2.95
N GLY A 72 -4.67 15.53 -2.73
CA GLY A 72 -5.48 16.63 -2.16
C GLY A 72 -6.68 17.05 -3.02
N ALA A 73 -6.71 16.66 -4.30
CA ALA A 73 -7.87 16.85 -5.17
C ALA A 73 -8.97 15.78 -4.97
N GLY A 74 -8.69 14.72 -4.21
CA GLY A 74 -9.62 13.60 -4.01
C GLY A 74 -9.54 12.57 -5.14
N GLU A 75 -8.39 12.41 -5.77
CA GLU A 75 -8.16 11.36 -6.77
C GLU A 75 -7.45 10.19 -6.11
N ILE A 76 -7.87 8.95 -6.41
CA ILE A 76 -7.14 7.76 -5.96
C ILE A 76 -5.83 7.70 -6.73
N VAL A 77 -4.71 7.87 -6.03
CA VAL A 77 -3.36 7.80 -6.60
C VAL A 77 -2.84 6.38 -6.54
N GLN A 78 -3.06 5.71 -5.41
CA GLN A 78 -2.58 4.37 -5.17
C GLN A 78 -3.50 3.63 -4.20
N CYS A 79 -3.67 2.34 -4.42
CA CYS A 79 -4.33 1.42 -3.50
C CYS A 79 -3.41 0.22 -3.25
N ILE A 80 -3.32 -0.23 -2.00
CA ILE A 80 -2.54 -1.40 -1.60
C ILE A 80 -3.49 -2.43 -1.02
N HIS A 81 -3.46 -3.66 -1.55
CA HIS A 81 -4.35 -4.74 -1.13
C HIS A 81 -3.60 -6.07 -0.97
N PRO A 82 -3.84 -6.85 0.08
CA PRO A 82 -3.35 -8.23 0.19
C PRO A 82 -3.85 -9.10 -0.96
N THR A 83 -2.95 -9.52 -1.84
CA THR A 83 -3.31 -10.38 -2.98
C THR A 83 -2.92 -11.83 -2.73
N GLY A 84 -1.91 -12.10 -1.92
CA GLY A 84 -1.39 -13.45 -1.69
C GLY A 84 -0.54 -13.98 -2.85
N ILE A 85 0.29 -14.97 -2.55
CA ILE A 85 1.33 -15.45 -3.47
C ILE A 85 0.76 -16.05 -4.77
N ASP A 86 -0.43 -16.64 -4.73
CA ASP A 86 -1.04 -17.31 -5.88
C ASP A 86 -1.51 -16.34 -6.97
N ASN A 87 -1.58 -15.03 -6.68
CA ASN A 87 -1.99 -13.98 -7.61
C ASN A 87 -0.80 -13.29 -8.28
N LEU A 88 0.42 -13.75 -8.03
CA LEU A 88 1.61 -13.22 -8.69
C LEU A 88 1.70 -13.70 -10.15
N PRO A 89 2.20 -12.86 -11.08
CA PRO A 89 2.50 -13.32 -12.43
C PRO A 89 3.63 -14.36 -12.40
N ALA A 90 3.65 -15.25 -13.40
CA ALA A 90 4.64 -16.32 -13.48
C ALA A 90 6.09 -15.80 -13.48
N SER A 91 6.32 -14.60 -14.05
CA SER A 91 7.60 -13.90 -14.01
C SER A 91 8.03 -13.54 -12.58
N ALA A 92 7.11 -13.04 -11.76
CA ALA A 92 7.36 -12.72 -10.35
C ALA A 92 7.64 -13.99 -9.53
N HIS A 93 6.88 -15.07 -9.74
CA HIS A 93 7.18 -16.37 -9.11
C HIS A 93 8.59 -16.85 -9.44
N ALA A 94 8.98 -16.83 -10.72
CA ALA A 94 10.31 -17.24 -11.15
C ALA A 94 11.41 -16.37 -10.54
N LEU A 95 11.17 -15.06 -10.42
CA LEU A 95 12.11 -14.15 -9.75
C LEU A 95 12.24 -14.47 -8.26
N LEU A 96 11.13 -14.65 -7.55
CA LEU A 96 11.11 -15.01 -6.13
C LEU A 96 11.84 -16.31 -5.87
N THR A 97 11.57 -17.36 -6.64
CA THR A 97 12.29 -18.64 -6.49
C THR A 97 13.79 -18.49 -6.75
N ARG A 98 14.19 -17.66 -7.72
CA ARG A 98 15.61 -17.46 -8.07
C ARG A 98 16.37 -16.66 -7.01
N VAL A 99 15.75 -15.63 -6.43
CA VAL A 99 16.42 -14.65 -5.55
C VAL A 99 16.22 -15.00 -4.07
N TYR A 100 15.03 -15.51 -3.71
CA TYR A 100 14.57 -15.75 -2.34
C TYR A 100 14.14 -17.21 -2.13
N GLY A 101 14.67 -18.16 -2.89
CA GLY A 101 14.20 -19.56 -2.90
C GLY A 101 14.32 -20.32 -1.56
N ASP A 102 15.10 -19.81 -0.62
CA ASP A 102 15.26 -20.31 0.76
C ASP A 102 14.57 -19.42 1.81
N HIS A 103 13.81 -18.42 1.38
CA HIS A 103 12.99 -17.56 2.23
C HIS A 103 11.54 -18.03 2.21
N GLU A 104 10.82 -17.83 3.32
CA GLU A 104 9.38 -17.99 3.38
C GLU A 104 8.70 -16.68 2.95
N VAL A 105 7.79 -16.74 1.98
CA VAL A 105 6.96 -15.59 1.63
C VAL A 105 5.84 -15.47 2.66
N THR A 106 5.82 -14.38 3.42
CA THR A 106 4.86 -14.18 4.53
C THR A 106 3.74 -13.20 4.20
N ALA A 107 3.95 -12.30 3.24
CA ALA A 107 2.91 -11.41 2.74
C ALA A 107 3.15 -11.04 1.28
N VAL A 108 2.06 -10.87 0.55
CA VAL A 108 2.05 -10.35 -0.82
C VAL A 108 0.91 -9.34 -0.94
N GLU A 109 1.26 -8.11 -1.27
CA GLU A 109 0.33 -7.00 -1.45
C GLU A 109 0.45 -6.50 -2.89
N GLY A 110 -0.68 -6.37 -3.58
CA GLY A 110 -0.75 -5.68 -4.86
C GLY A 110 -0.77 -4.17 -4.64
N VAL A 111 0.07 -3.45 -5.37
CA VAL A 111 0.17 -2.00 -5.37
C VAL A 111 -0.36 -1.49 -6.70
N TYR A 112 -1.56 -0.92 -6.66
CA TYR A 112 -2.30 -0.45 -7.81
C TYR A 112 -2.09 1.06 -7.93
N THR A 113 -1.26 1.50 -8.87
CA THR A 113 -0.90 2.92 -9.03
C THR A 113 -1.54 3.51 -10.26
N HIS A 114 -2.32 4.57 -10.09
CA HIS A 114 -2.91 5.33 -11.19
C HIS A 114 -1.88 6.32 -11.74
N THR A 115 -1.60 6.23 -13.04
CA THR A 115 -0.67 7.12 -13.75
C THR A 115 -1.37 7.71 -14.98
N ASP A 116 -0.77 8.74 -15.59
CA ASP A 116 -1.24 9.29 -16.87
C ASP A 116 -1.28 8.25 -18.00
N ALA A 117 -0.45 7.19 -17.91
CA ALA A 117 -0.40 6.10 -18.88
C ALA A 117 -1.41 4.98 -18.60
N GLY A 118 -2.11 5.04 -17.46
CA GLY A 118 -3.06 4.04 -16.99
C GLY A 118 -2.67 3.43 -15.65
N LEU A 119 -3.29 2.29 -15.34
CA LEU A 119 -3.07 1.55 -14.09
C LEU A 119 -1.80 0.69 -14.20
N VAL A 120 -0.88 0.88 -13.26
CA VAL A 120 0.29 0.01 -13.06
C VAL A 120 0.03 -0.86 -11.84
N ILE A 121 0.38 -2.15 -11.94
CA ILE A 121 0.27 -3.10 -10.84
C ILE A 121 1.67 -3.60 -10.52
N ASP A 122 2.14 -3.29 -9.33
CA ASP A 122 3.35 -3.85 -8.74
C ASP A 122 2.97 -4.73 -7.53
N TYR A 123 3.93 -5.48 -7.01
CA TYR A 123 3.72 -6.37 -5.88
C TYR A 123 4.77 -6.13 -4.80
N LEU A 124 4.32 -5.78 -3.59
CA LEU A 124 5.15 -5.82 -2.40
C LEU A 124 5.16 -7.23 -1.85
N VAL A 125 6.34 -7.84 -1.83
CA VAL A 125 6.52 -9.19 -1.31
C VAL A 125 7.41 -9.12 -0.08
N THR A 126 6.86 -9.57 1.05
CA THR A 126 7.63 -9.73 2.28
C THR A 126 8.06 -11.18 2.42
N CYS A 127 9.36 -11.37 2.53
CA CYS A 127 10.02 -12.66 2.70
C CYS A 127 10.72 -12.70 4.06
N THR A 128 10.78 -13.87 4.70
CA THR A 128 11.49 -14.10 5.95
C THR A 128 12.55 -15.19 5.82
N HIS A 129 13.72 -14.96 6.42
CA HIS A 129 14.79 -15.97 6.52
C HIS A 129 15.59 -15.74 7.80
N GLY A 130 15.82 -16.80 8.57
CA GLY A 130 16.56 -16.71 9.83
C GLY A 130 15.93 -15.79 10.89
N GLY A 131 14.62 -15.48 10.77
CA GLY A 131 13.91 -14.54 11.65
C GLY A 131 13.99 -13.08 11.21
N GLU A 132 14.75 -12.76 10.15
CA GLU A 132 14.78 -11.43 9.54
C GLU A 132 13.71 -11.34 8.45
N SER A 133 13.10 -10.15 8.32
CA SER A 133 12.09 -9.86 7.30
C SER A 133 12.63 -8.85 6.30
N HIS A 134 12.40 -9.10 5.01
CA HIS A 134 12.74 -8.19 3.93
C HIS A 134 11.53 -8.02 3.02
N THR A 135 11.20 -6.77 2.69
CA THR A 135 10.14 -6.44 1.72
C THR A 135 10.77 -5.92 0.45
N THR A 136 10.35 -6.47 -0.69
CA THR A 136 10.82 -6.09 -2.02
C THR A 136 9.64 -5.72 -2.91
N LEU A 137 9.87 -4.79 -3.83
CA LEU A 137 8.90 -4.41 -4.85
C LEU A 137 9.21 -5.16 -6.14
N ILE A 138 8.23 -5.90 -6.65
CA ILE A 138 8.31 -6.65 -7.90
C ILE A 138 7.32 -6.06 -8.88
N ALA A 139 7.81 -5.61 -10.03
CA ALA A 139 6.95 -5.07 -11.06
C ALA A 139 6.08 -6.18 -11.70
N GLY A 140 4.80 -5.89 -11.94
CA GLY A 140 3.81 -6.88 -12.41
C GLY A 140 3.75 -7.08 -13.92
N ASN A 141 4.71 -6.54 -14.67
CA ASN A 141 4.77 -6.50 -16.13
C ASN A 141 5.36 -7.75 -16.81
#